data_AF-A0A6J5ZP26-F1
#
_entry.id   AF-A0A6J5ZP26-F1
#
_cell.length_a   1.000
_cell.length_b   1.000
_cell.length_c   1.000
_cell.angle_alpha   90.00
_cell.angle_beta   90.00
_cell.angle_gamma   90.00
#
_symmetry.space_group_name_H-M   'P 1'
#
loop_
_entity.id
_entity.type
_entity.pdbx_description
1 polymer ?
#
loop_
_entity_poly.entity_id
_entity_poly.type
_entity_poly.pdbx_seq_one_letter_code
_entity_poly.pdbx_strand_id
1 'polypeptide(L)'
;MLDSAISGEFRGMFIQGEDIAQSDPNTKHVKAALTAMDLVVVQDLFINETAAFAHVFLPGTSFLEKDGTFTNAERRINRVRPLMVSKTGKQEWQVVSELSSALGYPMHYETSSEIMDEIARMTPSFAGVSFELLDRVGSVQWPCNDQAPMGTTIMHADEFVRGKGQFLETPFVPTEERSNRKYPLLLTTGRVLTQYNVGAQTRRTHNSEWHEEDVLEIHEADAGMRGIADGSRVEVSSRIGSTILRARVTERVPAGVVYTTFHHPESDANIVTTEYSDWATNCPEYKVTAVEIRPAESAPLMNTTTLDDVLARV
;
A
#
# COMPACT_ATOMS: atom_id res chain seq x y z
N MET A 1 2.75 -0.82 17.08
CA MET A 1 3.72 0.21 16.64
C MET A 1 3.10 1.60 16.71
N LEU A 2 2.05 1.90 15.93
CA LEU A 2 1.43 3.24 15.93
C LEU A 2 0.84 3.63 17.30
N ASP A 3 0.21 2.70 18.02
CA ASP A 3 -0.21 2.94 19.42
C ASP A 3 0.97 3.27 20.33
N SER A 4 2.09 2.56 20.17
CA SER A 4 3.32 2.80 20.91
C SER A 4 3.88 4.20 20.62
N ALA A 5 3.73 4.71 19.40
CA ALA A 5 4.12 6.06 19.04
C ALA A 5 3.26 7.10 19.75
N ILE A 6 1.94 6.91 19.77
CA ILE A 6 1.00 7.78 20.50
C ILE A 6 1.30 7.77 22.00
N SER A 7 1.66 6.62 22.57
CA SER A 7 2.04 6.51 23.99
C SER A 7 3.42 7.11 24.32
N GLY A 8 4.21 7.46 23.30
CA GLY A 8 5.57 8.00 23.46
C GLY A 8 6.65 6.94 23.73
N GLU A 9 6.38 5.66 23.51
CA GLU A 9 7.37 4.57 23.60
C GLU A 9 8.11 4.34 22.28
N PHE A 10 7.48 4.67 21.15
CA PHE A 10 8.07 4.54 19.82
C PHE A 10 8.37 5.92 19.23
N ARG A 11 9.66 6.23 19.07
CA ARG A 11 10.11 7.61 18.81
C ARG A 11 10.55 7.90 17.38
N GLY A 12 10.88 6.88 16.60
CA GLY A 12 11.44 7.11 15.27
C GLY A 12 11.09 6.02 14.27
N MET A 13 10.89 6.42 13.01
CA MET A 13 10.57 5.52 11.90
C MET A 13 11.33 5.91 10.63
N PHE A 14 11.81 4.91 9.90
CA PHE A 14 12.31 5.06 8.54
C PHE A 14 11.37 4.34 7.57
N ILE A 15 10.68 5.12 6.73
CA ILE A 15 9.65 4.67 5.81
C ILE A 15 10.24 4.68 4.40
N GLN A 16 10.38 3.51 3.79
CA GLN A 16 10.97 3.35 2.47
C GLN A 16 9.91 2.93 1.45
N GLY A 17 9.60 3.80 0.49
CA GLY A 17 8.73 3.49 -0.66
C GLY A 17 7.28 3.19 -0.31
N GLU A 18 6.75 3.76 0.77
CA GLU A 18 5.39 3.52 1.25
C GLU A 18 4.71 4.82 1.71
N ASP A 19 3.40 4.91 1.49
CA ASP A 19 2.57 6.06 1.87
C ASP A 19 1.48 5.66 2.89
N ILE A 20 1.92 5.35 4.10
CA ILE A 20 1.05 4.89 5.19
C ILE A 20 -0.02 5.91 5.58
N ALA A 21 0.22 7.22 5.40
CA ALA A 21 -0.78 8.24 5.73
C ALA A 21 -2.02 8.22 4.81
N GLN A 22 -1.91 7.67 3.60
CA GLN A 22 -3.02 7.48 2.67
C GLN A 22 -3.49 6.01 2.60
N SER A 23 -2.57 5.04 2.58
CA SER A 23 -2.90 3.64 2.30
C SER A 23 -3.45 2.85 3.48
N ASP A 24 -3.10 3.23 4.71
CA ASP A 24 -3.46 2.50 5.93
C ASP A 24 -4.86 2.88 6.44
N PRO A 25 -5.54 2.00 7.19
CA PRO A 25 -6.89 2.28 7.70
C PRO A 25 -6.82 3.31 8.83
N ASN A 26 -7.97 3.89 9.18
CA ASN A 26 -8.09 4.85 10.28
C ASN A 26 -7.02 5.95 10.19
N THR A 27 -7.04 6.69 9.07
CA THR A 27 -6.00 7.69 8.74
C THR A 27 -5.81 8.76 9.84
N LYS A 28 -6.84 9.04 10.66
CA LYS A 28 -6.71 9.90 11.85
C LYS A 28 -5.73 9.35 12.88
N HIS A 29 -5.80 8.06 13.17
CA HIS A 29 -4.87 7.39 14.08
C HIS A 29 -3.45 7.44 13.51
N VAL A 30 -3.28 7.04 12.25
CA VAL A 30 -1.97 7.03 11.57
C VAL A 30 -1.32 8.41 11.60
N LYS A 31 -2.07 9.45 11.21
CA LYS A 31 -1.59 10.85 11.21
C LYS A 31 -1.21 11.32 12.63
N ALA A 32 -2.00 10.94 13.65
CA ALA A 32 -1.67 11.26 15.05
C ALA A 32 -0.39 10.56 15.52
N ALA A 33 -0.21 9.29 15.17
CA ALA A 33 0.99 8.52 15.49
C ALA A 33 2.25 9.09 14.81
N LEU A 34 2.17 9.42 13.51
CA LEU A 34 3.25 10.06 12.78
C LEU A 34 3.64 11.41 13.38
N THR A 35 2.66 12.21 13.79
CA THR A 35 2.88 13.51 14.45
C THR A 35 3.53 13.37 15.83
N ALA A 36 3.28 12.25 16.54
CA ALA A 36 3.80 12.02 17.88
C ALA A 36 5.26 11.55 17.92
N MET A 37 5.82 11.09 16.79
CA MET A 37 7.20 10.62 16.71
C MET A 37 8.20 11.78 16.69
N ASP A 38 9.35 11.59 17.34
CA ASP A 38 10.45 12.56 17.38
C ASP A 38 11.22 12.60 16.04
N LEU A 39 11.19 11.52 15.25
CA LEU A 39 11.88 11.42 13.97
C LEU A 39 11.12 10.53 12.97
N VAL A 40 10.71 11.12 11.85
CA VAL A 40 10.12 10.39 10.72
C VAL A 40 10.98 10.66 9.50
N VAL A 41 11.65 9.62 9.00
CA VAL A 41 12.45 9.67 7.78
C VAL A 41 11.65 9.01 6.67
N VAL A 42 11.47 9.69 5.55
CA VAL A 42 10.81 9.14 4.36
C VAL A 42 11.81 9.04 3.23
N GLN A 43 11.90 7.86 2.61
CA GLN A 43 12.60 7.67 1.35
C GLN A 43 11.62 7.30 0.24
N ASP A 44 11.35 8.24 -0.66
CA ASP A 44 10.44 8.03 -1.80
C ASP A 44 10.85 8.90 -3.01
N LEU A 45 10.26 8.60 -4.16
CA LEU A 45 10.42 9.34 -5.42
C LEU A 45 9.75 10.70 -5.40
N PHE A 46 8.62 10.82 -4.70
CA PHE A 46 7.80 12.01 -4.68
C PHE A 46 7.42 12.37 -3.25
N ILE A 47 7.18 13.66 -3.01
CA ILE A 47 6.46 14.08 -1.81
C ILE A 47 5.05 13.48 -1.89
N ASN A 48 4.72 12.68 -0.87
CA ASN A 48 3.48 11.93 -0.71
C ASN A 48 2.76 12.39 0.59
N GLU A 49 1.61 11.80 0.93
CA GLU A 49 0.85 12.24 2.11
C GLU A 49 1.61 11.97 3.42
N THR A 50 2.39 10.90 3.47
CA THR A 50 3.26 10.56 4.61
C THR A 50 4.39 11.57 4.79
N ALA A 51 4.94 12.10 3.70
CA ALA A 51 6.03 13.08 3.72
C ALA A 51 5.62 14.40 4.40
N ALA A 52 4.33 14.72 4.50
CA ALA A 52 3.84 15.88 5.25
C ALA A 52 4.13 15.80 6.77
N PHE A 53 4.43 14.60 7.27
CA PHE A 53 4.83 14.34 8.66
C PHE A 53 6.33 14.05 8.81
N ALA A 54 7.07 14.05 7.70
CA ALA A 54 8.49 13.72 7.70
C ALA A 54 9.33 14.88 8.27
N HIS A 55 10.35 14.50 9.03
CA HIS A 55 11.42 15.38 9.50
C HIS A 55 12.61 15.38 8.54
N VAL A 56 12.80 14.27 7.81
CA VAL A 56 13.85 14.09 6.82
C VAL A 56 13.24 13.41 5.59
N PHE A 57 13.53 13.94 4.41
CA PHE A 57 13.17 13.32 3.15
C PHE A 57 14.43 12.93 2.36
N LEU A 58 14.52 11.67 1.96
CA LEU A 58 15.61 11.10 1.17
C LEU A 58 15.09 10.74 -0.22
N PRO A 59 15.62 11.31 -1.31
CA PRO A 59 15.17 10.97 -2.66
C PRO A 59 15.40 9.48 -3.00
N GLY A 60 14.34 8.78 -3.38
CA GLY A 60 14.39 7.41 -3.91
C GLY A 60 14.79 7.35 -5.38
N THR A 61 14.86 6.14 -5.95
CA THR A 61 15.08 5.94 -7.38
C THR A 61 13.96 5.13 -8.03
N SER A 62 13.75 5.32 -9.33
CA SER A 62 12.74 4.59 -10.08
C SER A 62 13.29 3.26 -10.56
N PHE A 63 12.42 2.32 -10.93
CA PHE A 63 12.86 1.02 -11.46
C PHE A 63 13.72 1.14 -12.73
N LEU A 64 13.64 2.25 -13.46
CA LEU A 64 14.46 2.53 -14.65
C LEU A 64 15.88 2.95 -14.29
N GLU A 65 16.12 3.37 -13.05
CA GLU A 65 17.44 3.75 -12.52
C GLU A 65 18.05 2.65 -11.67
N LYS A 66 17.22 1.72 -11.17
CA LYS A 66 17.64 0.63 -10.27
C LYS A 66 18.35 -0.50 -11.01
N ASP A 67 19.35 -1.07 -10.34
CA ASP A 67 19.90 -2.38 -10.67
C ASP A 67 19.53 -3.41 -9.59
N GLY A 68 18.85 -4.49 -9.96
CA GLY A 68 18.44 -5.50 -8.98
C GLY A 68 17.51 -6.58 -9.53
N THR A 69 16.59 -7.03 -8.69
CA THR A 69 15.58 -8.04 -9.05
C THR A 69 14.21 -7.71 -8.47
N PHE A 70 13.15 -8.20 -9.12
CA PHE A 70 11.81 -8.25 -8.55
C PHE A 70 11.30 -9.68 -8.49
N THR A 71 10.68 -10.03 -7.37
CA THR A 71 10.01 -11.32 -7.17
C THR A 71 8.51 -11.13 -7.33
N ASN A 72 7.89 -11.81 -8.29
CA ASN A 72 6.46 -11.69 -8.58
C ASN A 72 5.60 -12.72 -7.83
N ALA A 73 4.29 -12.70 -8.07
CA ALA A 73 3.30 -13.55 -7.40
C ALA A 73 3.51 -15.07 -7.58
N GLU A 74 4.10 -15.49 -8.70
CA GLU A 74 4.42 -16.91 -8.95
C GLU A 74 5.83 -17.29 -8.47
N ARG A 75 6.43 -16.47 -7.57
CA ARG A 75 7.79 -16.63 -7.02
C ARG A 75 8.91 -16.43 -8.05
N ARG A 76 8.61 -15.89 -9.24
CA ARG A 76 9.62 -15.67 -10.28
C ARG A 76 10.45 -14.44 -9.95
N ILE A 77 11.76 -14.64 -9.90
CA ILE A 77 12.78 -13.62 -9.79
C ILE A 77 13.12 -13.13 -11.20
N ASN A 78 12.84 -11.86 -11.47
CA ASN A 78 13.11 -11.19 -12.73
C ASN A 78 14.21 -10.16 -12.54
N ARG A 79 15.15 -10.07 -13.48
CA ARG A 79 16.24 -9.11 -13.46
C ARG A 79 15.75 -7.70 -13.84
N VAL A 80 16.02 -6.71 -12.99
CA VAL A 80 15.76 -5.28 -13.23
C VAL A 80 17.07 -4.60 -13.56
N ARG A 81 17.19 -4.01 -14.75
CA ARG A 81 18.44 -3.40 -15.22
C ARG A 81 18.25 -1.88 -15.36
N PRO A 82 19.26 -1.08 -14.99
CA PRO A 82 19.20 0.36 -15.14
C PRO A 82 19.22 0.72 -16.62
N LEU A 83 18.25 1.52 -17.05
CA LEU A 83 18.19 2.16 -18.36
C LEU A 83 18.62 3.63 -18.28
N MET A 84 18.39 4.26 -17.13
CA MET A 84 18.74 5.65 -16.85
C MET A 84 19.77 5.73 -15.74
N VAL A 85 20.60 6.77 -15.78
CA VAL A 85 21.47 7.13 -14.66
C VAL A 85 20.60 7.70 -13.55
N SER A 86 20.85 7.28 -12.31
CA SER A 86 20.14 7.80 -11.14
C SER A 86 20.28 9.32 -11.06
N LYS A 87 19.14 10.02 -11.01
CA LYS A 87 19.12 11.47 -10.81
C LYS A 87 19.63 11.91 -9.43
N THR A 88 19.55 11.02 -8.45
CA THR A 88 20.07 11.26 -7.09
C THR A 88 21.57 11.02 -6.99
N GLY A 89 22.18 10.47 -8.07
CA GLY A 89 23.57 10.01 -8.07
C GLY A 89 23.80 8.70 -7.30
N LYS A 90 22.74 8.10 -6.73
CA LYS A 90 22.82 6.89 -5.90
C LYS A 90 21.78 5.85 -6.31
N GLN A 91 22.10 4.58 -6.14
CA GLN A 91 21.16 3.47 -6.08
C GLN A 91 20.41 3.50 -4.73
N GLU A 92 19.23 2.90 -4.69
CA GLU A 92 18.39 3.00 -3.49
C GLU A 92 19.03 2.37 -2.25
N TRP A 93 19.71 1.24 -2.41
CA TRP A 93 20.42 0.53 -1.33
C TRP A 93 21.64 1.29 -0.79
N GLN A 94 22.22 2.20 -1.58
CA GLN A 94 23.38 3.00 -1.14
C GLN A 94 22.97 3.95 -0.03
N VAL A 95 21.76 4.52 -0.10
CA VAL A 95 21.22 5.39 0.95
C VAL A 95 21.15 4.63 2.29
N VAL A 96 20.67 3.38 2.27
CA VAL A 96 20.57 2.53 3.46
C VAL A 96 21.97 2.15 3.98
N SER A 97 22.90 1.82 3.09
CA SER A 97 24.27 1.42 3.44
C SER A 97 25.05 2.59 4.08
N GLU A 98 24.91 3.79 3.52
CA GLU A 98 25.49 5.01 4.07
C GLU A 98 24.86 5.39 5.41
N LEU A 99 23.54 5.29 5.55
CA LEU A 99 22.85 5.53 6.82
C LEU A 99 23.35 4.56 7.90
N SER A 100 23.44 3.27 7.59
CA SER A 100 24.01 2.27 8.51
C SER A 100 25.43 2.63 8.94
N SER A 101 26.28 3.00 7.98
CA SER A 101 27.67 3.39 8.25
C SER A 101 27.75 4.64 9.12
N ALA A 102 26.89 5.63 8.88
CA ALA A 102 26.79 6.84 9.69
C ALA A 102 26.30 6.57 11.13
N LEU A 103 25.48 5.53 11.33
CA LEU A 103 25.04 5.05 12.64
C LEU A 103 26.09 4.18 13.36
N GLY A 104 27.24 3.92 12.74
CA GLY A 104 28.36 3.20 13.34
C GLY A 104 28.45 1.71 12.98
N TYR A 105 27.61 1.21 12.08
CA TYR A 105 27.76 -0.14 11.50
C TYR A 105 28.24 -0.03 10.04
N PRO A 106 29.53 -0.27 9.77
CA PRO A 106 30.08 -0.21 8.42
C PRO A 106 29.35 -1.19 7.49
N MET A 107 28.69 -0.67 6.47
CA MET A 107 27.95 -1.45 5.48
C MET A 107 28.36 -0.97 4.09
N HIS A 108 29.07 -1.83 3.36
CA HIS A 108 29.69 -1.48 2.09
C HIS A 108 29.42 -2.58 1.07
N TYR A 109 28.83 -2.16 -0.05
CA TYR A 109 28.64 -2.97 -1.25
C TYR A 109 29.02 -2.10 -2.45
N GLU A 110 29.67 -2.68 -3.44
CA GLU A 110 30.00 -2.01 -4.70
C GLU A 110 28.87 -2.19 -5.72
N THR A 111 28.17 -3.34 -5.67
CA THR A 111 27.12 -3.69 -6.63
C THR A 111 25.94 -4.40 -5.98
N SER A 112 24.75 -4.30 -6.61
CA SER A 112 23.57 -5.05 -6.18
C SER A 112 23.74 -6.58 -6.26
N SER A 113 24.70 -7.08 -7.06
CA SER A 113 24.99 -8.51 -7.13
C SER A 113 25.60 -9.04 -5.83
N GLU A 114 26.48 -8.25 -5.19
CA GLU A 114 27.10 -8.66 -3.92
C GLU A 114 26.06 -8.84 -2.81
N ILE A 115 25.02 -8.00 -2.82
CA ILE A 115 23.86 -8.10 -1.92
C ILE A 115 23.08 -9.39 -2.21
N MET A 116 22.82 -9.71 -3.48
CA MET A 116 22.16 -10.97 -3.85
C MET A 116 23.00 -12.18 -3.45
N ASP A 117 24.31 -12.13 -3.65
CA ASP A 117 25.22 -13.21 -3.25
C ASP A 117 25.23 -13.39 -1.73
N GLU A 118 25.11 -12.31 -0.95
CA GLU A 118 24.91 -12.40 0.50
C GLU A 118 23.57 -13.04 0.87
N ILE A 119 22.48 -12.62 0.24
CA ILE A 119 21.15 -13.23 0.44
C ILE A 119 21.21 -14.73 0.13
N ALA A 120 21.84 -15.13 -0.96
CA ALA A 120 21.99 -16.52 -1.37
C ALA A 120 22.81 -17.34 -0.35
N ARG A 121 23.88 -16.77 0.22
CA ARG A 121 24.66 -17.42 1.30
C ARG A 121 23.83 -17.62 2.58
N MET A 122 22.96 -16.68 2.91
CA MET A 122 22.21 -16.67 4.17
C MET A 122 20.87 -17.41 4.09
N THR A 123 20.32 -17.58 2.89
CA THR A 123 18.95 -18.08 2.69
C THR A 123 18.95 -19.34 1.82
N PRO A 124 18.73 -20.54 2.38
CA PRO A 124 18.83 -21.81 1.65
C PRO A 124 17.94 -21.93 0.40
N SER A 125 16.77 -21.28 0.39
CA SER A 125 15.87 -21.27 -0.78
C SER A 125 16.35 -20.37 -1.92
N PHE A 126 17.36 -19.53 -1.69
CA PHE A 126 17.98 -18.64 -2.69
C PHE A 126 19.42 -19.05 -2.99
N ALA A 127 19.94 -20.13 -2.41
CA ALA A 127 21.35 -20.51 -2.49
C ALA A 127 21.89 -20.67 -3.93
N GLY A 128 21.03 -21.03 -4.89
CA GLY A 128 21.37 -21.13 -6.31
C GLY A 128 21.17 -19.85 -7.12
N VAL A 129 20.65 -18.77 -6.51
CA VAL A 129 20.32 -17.53 -7.21
C VAL A 129 21.56 -16.63 -7.33
N SER A 130 21.86 -16.21 -8.56
CA SER A 130 22.87 -15.18 -8.84
C SER A 130 22.42 -14.32 -10.03
N PHE A 131 23.00 -13.13 -10.16
CA PHE A 131 22.73 -12.29 -11.33
C PHE A 131 23.19 -12.97 -12.63
N GLU A 132 24.32 -13.68 -12.60
CA GLU A 132 24.80 -14.46 -13.75
C GLU A 132 23.78 -15.53 -14.18
N LEU A 133 23.19 -16.25 -13.22
CA LEU A 133 22.14 -17.23 -13.52
C LEU A 133 20.95 -16.54 -14.20
N LEU A 134 20.45 -15.44 -13.62
CA LEU A 134 19.32 -14.70 -14.17
C LEU A 134 19.60 -14.12 -15.55
N ASP A 135 20.82 -13.65 -15.80
CA ASP A 135 21.23 -13.14 -17.11
C ASP A 135 21.27 -14.26 -18.16
N ARG A 136 21.71 -15.46 -17.77
CA ARG A 136 21.79 -16.63 -18.66
C ARG A 136 20.43 -17.25 -18.98
N VAL A 137 19.54 -17.35 -17.99
CA VAL A 137 18.28 -18.13 -18.09
C VAL A 137 17.04 -17.24 -18.13
N GLY A 138 17.20 -15.93 -17.99
CA GLY A 138 16.15 -14.91 -18.00
C GLY A 138 15.45 -14.74 -16.65
N SER A 139 14.99 -15.84 -16.04
CA SER A 139 14.31 -15.81 -14.74
C SER A 139 14.25 -17.20 -14.09
N VAL A 140 14.11 -17.23 -12.77
CA VAL A 140 13.94 -18.48 -11.99
C VAL A 140 12.81 -18.33 -10.98
N GLN A 141 12.11 -19.42 -10.63
CA GLN A 141 11.19 -19.42 -9.50
C GLN A 141 11.96 -19.84 -8.24
N TRP A 142 11.88 -19.07 -7.16
CA TRP A 142 12.37 -19.57 -5.87
C TRP A 142 11.36 -20.58 -5.29
N PRO A 143 11.80 -21.64 -4.58
CA PRO A 143 13.19 -21.98 -4.23
C PRO A 143 14.10 -22.37 -5.42
N CYS A 144 15.35 -21.94 -5.38
CA CYS A 144 16.42 -22.26 -6.32
C CYS A 144 17.69 -22.59 -5.54
N ASN A 145 18.14 -23.85 -5.61
CA ASN A 145 19.25 -24.43 -4.83
C ASN A 145 19.81 -25.67 -5.54
N ASP A 146 20.75 -26.41 -4.93
CA ASP A 146 21.39 -27.58 -5.55
C ASP A 146 20.41 -28.68 -5.98
N GLN A 147 19.26 -28.80 -5.31
CA GLN A 147 18.22 -29.79 -5.67
C GLN A 147 17.30 -29.29 -6.79
N ALA A 148 17.19 -27.98 -6.95
CA ALA A 148 16.40 -27.31 -7.99
C ALA A 148 17.21 -26.16 -8.62
N PRO A 149 18.29 -26.46 -9.36
CA PRO A 149 19.24 -25.44 -9.84
C PRO A 149 18.63 -24.47 -10.88
N MET A 150 17.51 -24.86 -11.51
CA MET A 150 16.75 -24.02 -12.43
C MET A 150 15.50 -23.40 -11.78
N GLY A 151 15.38 -23.50 -10.45
CA GLY A 151 14.23 -23.06 -9.69
C GLY A 151 13.10 -24.08 -9.60
N THR A 152 12.08 -23.75 -8.81
CA THR A 152 10.94 -24.64 -8.52
C THR A 152 9.64 -24.07 -9.10
N THR A 153 9.24 -24.57 -10.27
CA THR A 153 8.07 -24.07 -11.00
C THR A 153 6.75 -24.35 -10.29
N ILE A 154 6.56 -25.58 -9.84
CA ILE A 154 5.33 -26.02 -9.19
C ILE A 154 5.70 -26.47 -7.78
N MET A 155 5.08 -25.86 -6.77
CA MET A 155 5.22 -26.27 -5.38
C MET A 155 4.38 -27.51 -5.10
N HIS A 156 4.85 -28.35 -4.19
CA HIS A 156 4.11 -29.54 -3.71
C HIS A 156 3.75 -30.55 -4.80
N ALA A 157 4.55 -30.63 -5.87
CA ALA A 157 4.33 -31.60 -6.95
C ALA A 157 4.38 -33.05 -6.44
N ASP A 158 5.32 -33.36 -5.55
CA ASP A 158 5.51 -34.70 -4.99
C ASP A 158 5.00 -34.81 -3.54
N GLU A 159 5.43 -33.90 -2.67
CA GLU A 159 5.07 -33.89 -1.25
C GLU A 159 4.85 -32.45 -0.74
N PHE A 160 4.00 -32.27 0.28
CA PHE A 160 3.90 -30.98 0.94
C PHE A 160 5.21 -30.65 1.65
N VAL A 161 5.57 -29.36 1.73
CA VAL A 161 6.82 -28.95 2.41
C VAL A 161 6.86 -29.40 3.88
N ARG A 162 5.69 -29.55 4.51
CA ARG A 162 5.52 -30.06 5.87
C ARG A 162 5.37 -31.59 5.98
N GLY A 163 5.57 -32.31 4.88
CA GLY A 163 5.25 -33.72 4.73
C GLY A 163 3.81 -33.95 4.24
N LYS A 164 2.85 -34.07 5.18
CA LYS A 164 1.44 -34.32 4.85
C LYS A 164 0.61 -33.03 4.84
N GLY A 165 -0.40 -32.98 3.98
CA GLY A 165 -1.43 -31.94 4.03
C GLY A 165 -2.12 -31.91 5.40
N GLN A 166 -2.45 -30.71 5.89
CA GLN A 166 -3.20 -30.53 7.14
C GLN A 166 -4.64 -30.14 6.80
N PHE A 167 -5.60 -30.95 7.21
CA PHE A 167 -7.01 -30.58 7.21
C PHE A 167 -7.30 -29.73 8.45
N LEU A 168 -8.01 -28.62 8.24
CA LEU A 168 -8.42 -27.69 9.28
C LEU A 168 -9.92 -27.44 9.12
N GLU A 169 -10.65 -27.46 10.24
CA GLU A 169 -12.03 -27.01 10.27
C GLU A 169 -12.04 -25.48 10.32
N THR A 170 -12.73 -24.85 9.37
CA THR A 170 -12.85 -23.39 9.27
C THR A 170 -14.32 -22.99 9.46
N PRO A 171 -14.81 -22.88 10.71
CA PRO A 171 -16.17 -22.43 10.94
C PRO A 171 -16.32 -20.97 10.50
N PHE A 172 -17.52 -20.61 10.04
CA PHE A 172 -17.85 -19.21 9.78
C PHE A 172 -17.93 -18.43 11.09
N VAL A 173 -17.14 -17.37 11.19
CA VAL A 173 -17.21 -16.39 12.28
C VAL A 173 -17.79 -15.10 11.71
N PRO A 174 -18.99 -14.66 12.14
CA PRO A 174 -19.55 -13.40 11.66
C PRO A 174 -18.68 -12.21 12.08
N THR A 175 -18.46 -11.27 11.16
CA THR A 175 -17.78 -10.00 11.48
C THR A 175 -18.50 -9.22 12.58
N GLU A 176 -17.71 -8.47 13.35
CA GLU A 176 -18.19 -7.50 14.32
C GLU A 176 -18.65 -6.20 13.65
N GLU A 177 -18.17 -5.92 12.42
CA GLU A 177 -18.56 -4.75 11.63
C GLU A 177 -19.93 -4.93 10.96
N ARG A 178 -20.96 -4.88 11.81
CA ARG A 178 -22.36 -5.09 11.39
C ARG A 178 -23.05 -3.78 11.02
N SER A 179 -23.83 -3.83 9.95
CA SER A 179 -24.77 -2.76 9.63
C SER A 179 -25.84 -2.63 10.71
N ASN A 180 -26.34 -1.41 10.90
CA ASN A 180 -27.39 -1.11 11.86
C ASN A 180 -28.25 0.06 11.35
N ARG A 181 -29.22 0.52 12.15
CA ARG A 181 -30.12 1.62 11.74
C ARG A 181 -29.40 2.94 11.44
N LYS A 182 -28.23 3.18 12.06
CA LYS A 182 -27.43 4.39 11.85
C LYS A 182 -26.46 4.24 10.67
N TYR A 183 -26.01 3.02 10.39
CA TYR A 183 -25.08 2.68 9.30
C TYR A 183 -25.61 1.45 8.54
N PRO A 184 -26.62 1.63 7.67
CA PRO A 184 -27.37 0.52 7.09
C PRO A 184 -26.69 -0.13 5.88
N LEU A 185 -25.72 0.53 5.24
CA LEU A 185 -25.02 0.02 4.05
C LEU A 185 -23.64 -0.53 4.42
N LEU A 186 -23.11 -1.42 3.58
CA LEU A 186 -21.75 -1.92 3.68
C LEU A 186 -20.87 -1.33 2.56
N LEU A 187 -19.78 -0.67 2.94
CA LEU A 187 -18.77 -0.17 2.04
C LEU A 187 -17.71 -1.23 1.75
N THR A 188 -17.32 -1.33 0.49
CA THR A 188 -16.15 -2.07 0.03
C THR A 188 -15.24 -1.17 -0.80
N THR A 189 -13.93 -1.34 -0.64
CA THR A 189 -12.93 -0.61 -1.43
C THR A 189 -12.27 -1.54 -2.45
N GLY A 190 -12.00 -1.02 -3.65
CA GLY A 190 -11.30 -1.78 -4.68
C GLY A 190 -10.30 -0.95 -5.46
N ARG A 191 -10.08 -1.38 -6.71
CA ARG A 191 -9.08 -0.80 -7.60
C ARG A 191 -9.65 -0.62 -9.01
N VAL A 192 -9.03 0.27 -9.77
CA VAL A 192 -9.25 0.42 -11.21
C VAL A 192 -7.99 0.04 -11.99
N LEU A 193 -8.15 -0.15 -13.30
CA LEU A 193 -7.04 -0.55 -14.18
C LEU A 193 -6.00 0.57 -14.34
N THR A 194 -6.43 1.81 -14.42
CA THR A 194 -5.61 2.94 -14.88
C THR A 194 -4.83 3.62 -13.76
N GLN A 195 -5.27 3.48 -12.51
CA GLN A 195 -4.61 4.05 -11.33
C GLN A 195 -4.13 2.93 -10.39
N TYR A 196 -2.92 3.10 -9.83
CA TYR A 196 -2.30 2.09 -8.98
C TYR A 196 -2.27 2.52 -7.52
N ASN A 197 -2.95 1.77 -6.64
CA ASN A 197 -3.04 2.02 -5.19
C ASN A 197 -3.22 3.52 -4.90
N VAL A 198 -2.31 4.18 -4.17
CA VAL A 198 -2.41 5.61 -3.80
C VAL A 198 -2.20 6.60 -4.95
N GLY A 199 -1.86 6.12 -6.15
CA GLY A 199 -1.73 6.96 -7.33
C GLY A 199 -0.51 7.89 -7.35
N ALA A 200 0.43 7.74 -6.40
CA ALA A 200 1.63 8.57 -6.31
C ALA A 200 2.46 8.58 -7.61
N GLN A 201 2.49 7.46 -8.33
CA GLN A 201 3.14 7.37 -9.64
C GLN A 201 2.16 7.64 -10.79
N THR A 202 0.98 7.02 -10.79
CA THR A 202 0.07 6.98 -11.94
C THR A 202 -0.75 8.25 -12.14
N ARG A 203 -1.05 9.03 -11.10
CA ARG A 203 -1.76 10.32 -11.25
C ARG A 203 -0.91 11.39 -11.93
N ARG A 204 0.41 11.18 -11.99
CA ARG A 204 1.39 12.06 -12.65
C ARG A 204 1.59 11.71 -14.13
N THR A 205 0.72 10.86 -14.69
CA THR A 205 0.71 10.49 -16.11
C THR A 205 -0.65 10.83 -16.72
N HIS A 206 -0.79 10.61 -18.03
CA HIS A 206 -2.06 10.74 -18.75
C HIS A 206 -3.13 9.73 -18.31
N ASN A 207 -2.83 8.81 -17.39
CA ASN A 207 -3.80 7.85 -16.89
C ASN A 207 -4.99 8.51 -16.17
N SER A 208 -4.80 9.72 -15.67
CA SER A 208 -5.85 10.53 -15.03
C SER A 208 -7.02 10.82 -15.98
N GLU A 209 -6.82 10.81 -17.30
CA GLU A 209 -7.89 11.01 -18.30
C GLU A 209 -8.99 9.93 -18.24
N TRP A 210 -8.68 8.73 -17.72
CA TRP A 210 -9.67 7.64 -17.59
C TRP A 210 -10.27 7.53 -16.18
N HIS A 211 -9.67 8.18 -15.18
CA HIS A 211 -10.08 8.08 -13.79
C HIS A 211 -9.65 9.35 -13.03
N GLU A 212 -10.40 10.44 -13.26
CA GLU A 212 -10.08 11.78 -12.76
C GLU A 212 -10.33 11.95 -11.26
N GLU A 213 -11.30 11.22 -10.70
CA GLU A 213 -11.64 11.25 -9.27
C GLU A 213 -12.12 9.87 -8.79
N ASP A 214 -12.01 9.59 -7.49
CA ASP A 214 -12.68 8.44 -6.88
C ASP A 214 -14.19 8.71 -6.80
N VAL A 215 -15.00 7.68 -7.07
CA VAL A 215 -16.48 7.77 -7.02
C VAL A 215 -17.06 6.74 -6.07
N LEU A 216 -18.27 6.99 -5.58
CA LEU A 216 -19.06 6.04 -4.82
C LEU A 216 -20.10 5.39 -5.73
N GLU A 217 -19.89 4.12 -6.08
CA GLU A 217 -20.89 3.31 -6.76
C GLU A 217 -22.00 2.90 -5.76
N ILE A 218 -23.25 3.23 -6.07
CA ILE A 218 -24.43 2.96 -5.24
C ILE A 218 -25.57 2.38 -6.07
N HIS A 219 -26.25 1.38 -5.53
CA HIS A 219 -27.40 0.74 -6.17
C HIS A 219 -28.60 1.70 -6.31
N GLU A 220 -29.35 1.60 -7.41
CA GLU A 220 -30.49 2.48 -7.71
C GLU A 220 -31.54 2.54 -6.60
N ALA A 221 -31.87 1.40 -5.99
CA ALA A 221 -32.83 1.33 -4.88
C ALA A 221 -32.34 2.12 -3.65
N ASP A 222 -31.05 2.00 -3.30
CA ASP A 222 -30.46 2.69 -2.15
C ASP A 222 -30.31 4.19 -2.39
N ALA A 223 -29.97 4.57 -3.63
CA ALA A 223 -29.92 5.96 -4.06
C ALA A 223 -31.32 6.60 -4.03
N GLY A 224 -32.32 5.90 -4.57
CA GLY A 224 -33.72 6.35 -4.60
C GLY A 224 -34.31 6.58 -3.21
N MET A 225 -34.05 5.67 -2.26
CA MET A 225 -34.48 5.84 -0.86
C MET A 225 -33.84 7.06 -0.17
N ARG A 226 -32.68 7.52 -0.66
CA ARG A 226 -31.90 8.63 -0.09
C ARG A 226 -32.00 9.93 -0.87
N GLY A 227 -32.74 9.96 -1.98
CA GLY A 227 -32.81 11.12 -2.87
C GLY A 227 -31.47 11.46 -3.54
N ILE A 228 -30.61 10.46 -3.78
CA ILE A 228 -29.29 10.63 -4.40
C ILE A 228 -29.45 10.48 -5.92
N ALA A 229 -29.04 11.51 -6.66
CA ALA A 229 -28.96 11.47 -8.12
C ALA A 229 -27.54 11.10 -8.57
N ASP A 230 -27.43 10.55 -9.78
CA ASP A 230 -26.13 10.31 -10.40
C ASP A 230 -25.33 11.61 -10.54
N GLY A 231 -24.03 11.55 -10.24
CA GLY A 231 -23.12 12.70 -10.27
C GLY A 231 -23.24 13.66 -9.08
N SER A 232 -24.19 13.46 -8.16
CA SER A 232 -24.34 14.29 -6.95
C SER A 232 -23.20 14.04 -5.94
N ARG A 233 -22.91 15.05 -5.10
CA ARG A 233 -21.97 14.88 -3.98
C ARG A 233 -22.68 14.23 -2.81
N VAL A 234 -22.05 13.23 -2.23
CA VAL A 234 -22.58 12.48 -1.09
C VAL A 234 -21.55 12.40 0.01
N GLU A 235 -22.01 12.54 1.25
CA GLU A 235 -21.22 12.22 2.43
C GLU A 235 -21.33 10.72 2.70
N VAL A 236 -20.18 10.06 2.80
CA VAL A 236 -20.01 8.70 3.27
C VAL A 236 -19.56 8.76 4.72
N SER A 237 -20.41 8.34 5.65
CA SER A 237 -20.13 8.39 7.09
C SER A 237 -20.03 6.99 7.69
N SER A 238 -18.97 6.71 8.42
CA SER A 238 -18.81 5.52 9.27
C SER A 238 -18.78 5.90 10.76
N ARG A 239 -18.35 4.96 11.61
CA ARG A 239 -18.19 5.17 13.06
C ARG A 239 -16.97 6.03 13.40
N ILE A 240 -15.95 6.03 12.53
CA ILE A 240 -14.64 6.63 12.81
C ILE A 240 -14.40 7.92 12.00
N GLY A 241 -15.14 8.15 10.93
CA GLY A 241 -14.95 9.30 10.05
C GLY A 241 -16.07 9.50 9.04
N SER A 242 -15.94 10.57 8.27
CA SER A 242 -16.75 10.79 7.08
C SER A 242 -15.88 11.38 5.96
N THR A 243 -16.30 11.15 4.72
CA THR A 243 -15.69 11.76 3.53
C THR A 243 -16.78 12.14 2.52
N ILE A 244 -16.43 12.98 1.54
CA ILE A 244 -17.32 13.40 0.46
C ILE A 244 -16.84 12.82 -0.86
N LEU A 245 -17.73 12.13 -1.56
CA LEU A 245 -17.48 11.53 -2.87
C LEU A 245 -18.55 11.95 -3.86
N ARG A 246 -18.26 11.79 -5.16
CA ARG A 246 -19.29 11.84 -6.19
C ARG A 246 -20.00 10.49 -6.27
N ALA A 247 -21.32 10.49 -6.24
CA ALA A 247 -22.13 9.29 -6.43
C ALA A 247 -22.17 8.88 -7.91
N ARG A 248 -22.05 7.59 -8.16
CA ARG A 248 -22.34 6.93 -9.43
C ARG A 248 -23.45 5.91 -9.20
N VAL A 249 -24.64 6.18 -9.71
CA VAL A 249 -25.77 5.25 -9.58
C VAL A 249 -25.62 4.12 -10.59
N THR A 250 -25.64 2.87 -10.13
CA THR A 250 -25.37 1.70 -10.97
C THR A 250 -25.98 0.42 -10.43
N GLU A 251 -26.30 -0.53 -11.31
CA GLU A 251 -26.74 -1.88 -10.95
C GLU A 251 -25.57 -2.86 -10.71
N ARG A 252 -24.32 -2.40 -10.85
CA ARG A 252 -23.12 -3.24 -10.68
C ARG A 252 -22.95 -3.76 -9.26
N VAL A 253 -23.32 -2.95 -8.26
CA VAL A 253 -23.25 -3.30 -6.84
C VAL A 253 -24.64 -3.74 -6.36
N PRO A 254 -24.76 -4.78 -5.52
CA PRO A 254 -26.06 -5.19 -5.00
C PRO A 254 -26.62 -4.16 -4.02
N ALA A 255 -27.95 -4.10 -3.89
CA ALA A 255 -28.60 -3.29 -2.86
C ALA A 255 -28.08 -3.63 -1.45
N GLY A 256 -27.85 -2.61 -0.63
CA GLY A 256 -27.21 -2.71 0.68
C GLY A 256 -25.69 -2.61 0.66
N VAL A 257 -25.05 -2.59 -0.52
CA VAL A 257 -23.59 -2.49 -0.68
C VAL A 257 -23.22 -1.28 -1.53
N VAL A 258 -22.16 -0.59 -1.14
CA VAL A 258 -21.57 0.51 -1.89
C VAL A 258 -20.09 0.24 -2.13
N TYR A 259 -19.57 0.75 -3.25
CA TYR A 259 -18.18 0.52 -3.65
C TYR A 259 -17.46 1.85 -3.88
N THR A 260 -16.21 1.95 -3.46
CA THR A 260 -15.34 3.07 -3.82
C THR A 260 -13.90 2.64 -4.06
N THR A 261 -13.07 3.60 -4.43
CA THR A 261 -11.64 3.46 -4.69
C THR A 261 -10.87 4.44 -3.80
N PHE A 262 -9.55 4.24 -3.71
CA PHE A 262 -8.66 5.02 -2.83
C PHE A 262 -7.47 5.59 -3.60
N HIS A 263 -7.67 5.87 -4.90
CA HIS A 263 -6.60 6.26 -5.82
C HIS A 263 -6.23 7.73 -5.71
N HIS A 264 -7.16 8.55 -5.22
CA HIS A 264 -7.03 10.00 -5.13
C HIS A 264 -7.04 10.41 -3.65
N PRO A 265 -5.98 11.02 -3.09
CA PRO A 265 -5.92 11.43 -1.68
C PRO A 265 -7.02 12.42 -1.30
N GLU A 266 -7.56 13.17 -2.27
CA GLU A 266 -8.67 14.09 -2.09
C GLU A 266 -9.95 13.38 -1.60
N SER A 267 -10.07 12.07 -1.82
CA SER A 267 -11.19 11.26 -1.34
C SER A 267 -11.05 10.80 0.11
N ASP A 268 -9.84 10.77 0.68
CA ASP A 268 -9.50 10.18 1.98
C ASP A 268 -10.32 8.91 2.31
N ALA A 269 -10.47 8.00 1.32
CA ALA A 269 -11.39 6.86 1.43
C ALA A 269 -11.08 5.94 2.62
N ASN A 270 -9.84 5.93 3.12
CA ASN A 270 -9.45 5.15 4.30
C ASN A 270 -9.81 5.81 5.65
N ILE A 271 -10.30 7.06 5.66
CA ILE A 271 -10.81 7.69 6.88
C ILE A 271 -12.06 7.02 7.43
N VAL A 272 -12.80 6.31 6.57
CA VAL A 272 -14.01 5.58 6.95
C VAL A 272 -13.71 4.12 7.31
N THR A 273 -12.56 3.57 6.90
CA THR A 273 -12.12 2.19 7.15
C THR A 273 -11.73 1.99 8.62
N THR A 274 -12.47 1.12 9.30
CA THR A 274 -12.32 0.81 10.74
C THR A 274 -11.01 0.13 11.11
N GLU A 275 -10.76 0.04 12.42
CA GLU A 275 -9.63 -0.63 13.06
C GLU A 275 -9.70 -2.17 13.09
N TYR A 276 -10.81 -2.78 12.62
CA TYR A 276 -10.92 -4.24 12.60
C TYR A 276 -9.87 -4.86 11.68
N SER A 277 -9.38 -6.02 12.08
CA SER A 277 -8.29 -6.71 11.40
C SER A 277 -8.35 -8.22 11.61
N ASP A 278 -7.63 -8.94 10.75
CA ASP A 278 -7.46 -10.38 10.85
C ASP A 278 -6.73 -10.78 12.14
N TRP A 279 -7.24 -11.80 12.84
CA TRP A 279 -6.72 -12.25 14.12
C TRP A 279 -5.30 -12.86 14.04
N ALA A 280 -4.89 -13.35 12.87
CA ALA A 280 -3.60 -14.02 12.69
C ALA A 280 -2.50 -13.05 12.24
N THR A 281 -2.83 -12.15 11.31
CA THR A 281 -1.85 -11.28 10.64
C THR A 281 -2.05 -9.79 10.90
N ASN A 282 -3.14 -9.42 11.58
CA ASN A 282 -3.55 -8.04 11.79
C ASN A 282 -3.81 -7.27 10.49
N CYS A 283 -4.11 -7.98 9.39
CA CYS A 283 -4.48 -7.36 8.11
C CYS A 283 -5.84 -6.64 8.24
N PRO A 284 -5.95 -5.33 7.92
CA PRO A 284 -7.18 -4.58 8.14
C PRO A 284 -8.38 -5.05 7.30
N GLU A 285 -9.58 -4.88 7.84
CA GLU A 285 -10.85 -5.24 7.21
C GLU A 285 -11.30 -4.19 6.17
N TYR A 286 -10.48 -3.92 5.15
CA TYR A 286 -10.78 -2.92 4.10
C TYR A 286 -12.04 -3.18 3.26
N LYS A 287 -12.61 -4.38 3.34
CA LYS A 287 -13.68 -4.86 2.44
C LYS A 287 -15.05 -4.85 3.10
N VAL A 288 -15.12 -4.52 4.38
CA VAL A 288 -16.36 -4.41 5.14
C VAL A 288 -16.27 -3.20 6.06
N THR A 289 -17.15 -2.23 5.85
CA THR A 289 -17.30 -1.09 6.75
C THR A 289 -18.77 -0.66 6.74
N ALA A 290 -19.40 -0.57 7.90
CA ALA A 290 -20.78 -0.11 7.99
C ALA A 290 -20.82 1.41 7.80
N VAL A 291 -21.57 1.87 6.79
CA VAL A 291 -21.67 3.28 6.43
C VAL A 291 -23.12 3.75 6.27
N GLU A 292 -23.30 5.06 6.36
CA GLU A 292 -24.49 5.77 5.90
C GLU A 292 -24.09 6.75 4.81
N ILE A 293 -24.95 6.88 3.80
CA ILE A 293 -24.76 7.77 2.66
C ILE A 293 -25.83 8.84 2.70
N ARG A 294 -25.43 10.12 2.61
CA ARG A 294 -26.37 11.25 2.59
C ARG A 294 -25.99 12.23 1.49
N PRO A 295 -26.97 12.93 0.88
CA PRO A 295 -26.67 14.10 0.06
C PRO A 295 -25.82 15.10 0.86
N ALA A 296 -24.75 15.61 0.25
CA ALA A 296 -23.90 16.63 0.85
C ALA A 296 -24.07 17.96 0.10
N GLU A 297 -24.30 19.05 0.85
CA GLU A 297 -24.16 20.40 0.29
C GLU A 297 -22.69 20.72 0.03
N SER A 298 -22.42 21.63 -0.91
CA SER A 298 -21.08 22.02 -1.33
C SER A 298 -20.28 22.68 -0.20
N ALA A 299 -19.65 21.88 0.67
CA ALA A 299 -18.52 22.35 1.47
C ALA A 299 -17.22 22.20 0.65
N PRO A 300 -16.28 23.15 0.75
CA PRO A 300 -14.97 23.02 0.16
C PRO A 300 -14.26 21.80 0.77
N LEU A 301 -13.51 21.06 -0.06
CA LEU A 301 -12.60 20.01 0.41
C LEU A 301 -11.77 20.59 1.57
N MET A 302 -11.65 19.88 2.69
CA MET A 302 -10.75 20.29 3.76
C MET A 302 -9.36 20.50 3.16
N ASN A 303 -8.74 21.66 3.46
CA ASN A 303 -7.41 22.03 3.01
C ASN A 303 -6.44 20.86 3.22
N THR A 304 -6.03 20.24 2.12
CA THR A 304 -4.86 19.37 2.10
C THR A 304 -3.63 20.24 2.33
N THR A 305 -2.72 19.77 3.18
CA THR A 305 -1.39 20.35 3.33
C THR A 305 -0.76 20.43 1.94
N THR A 306 -0.45 21.64 1.48
CA THR A 306 0.08 21.83 0.12
C THR A 306 1.56 21.47 0.06
N LEU A 307 2.07 21.21 -1.15
CA LEU A 307 3.52 21.02 -1.36
C LEU A 307 4.34 22.20 -0.80
N ASP A 308 3.79 23.41 -0.89
CA ASP A 308 4.40 24.63 -0.35
C ASP A 308 4.48 24.59 1.19
N ASP A 309 3.48 24.00 1.88
CA ASP A 309 3.49 23.86 3.33
C ASP A 309 4.55 22.85 3.82
N VAL A 310 4.87 21.83 3.01
CA VAL A 310 5.92 20.85 3.30
C VAL A 310 7.29 21.44 2.99
N LEU A 311 7.45 22.08 1.83
CA LEU A 311 8.71 22.73 1.43
C LEU A 311 9.08 23.91 2.34
N ALA A 312 8.11 24.56 2.99
CA ALA A 312 8.38 25.61 3.96
C ALA A 312 8.93 25.09 5.31
N ARG A 313 8.88 23.78 5.56
CA ARG A 313 9.30 23.13 6.82
C ARG A 313 10.61 22.34 6.70
N VAL A 314 11.11 22.13 5.48
CA VAL A 314 12.38 21.45 5.17
C VAL A 314 13.45 22.48 4.83
#